data_AF-A0AAN8C752-F1
#
_entry.id   AF-A0AAN8C752-F1
#
_cell.length_a   1.000
_cell.length_b   1.000
_cell.length_c   1.000
_cell.angle_alpha   90.00
_cell.angle_beta   90.00
_cell.angle_gamma   90.00
#
_symmetry.space_group_name_H-M   'P 1'
#
loop_
_entity.id
_entity.type
_entity.pdbx_description
1 polymer ?
#
loop_
_entity_poly.entity_id
_entity_poly.type
_entity_poly.pdbx_seq_one_letter_code
_entity_poly.pdbx_strand_id
1 'polypeptide(L)'
;MAAKDILRRNKTSFVTTLCADYKIILNKAYENKLITQREYNNLKSINRENVEGHVVELVDKILNKGEETCQLFLALLQTDEIQETFP
;
A
#
# COMPACT_ATOMS: atom_id res chain seq x y z
N MET A 1 -14.62 13.17 3.77
CA MET A 1 -14.77 11.72 3.54
C MET A 1 -13.59 11.03 4.22
N ALA A 2 -13.80 9.95 4.96
CA ALA A 2 -12.72 9.29 5.71
C ALA A 2 -11.72 8.65 4.74
N ALA A 3 -10.43 8.65 5.08
CA ALA A 3 -9.37 8.05 4.28
C ALA A 3 -9.60 6.55 4.05
N LYS A 4 -10.08 5.84 5.08
CA LYS A 4 -10.47 4.44 4.97
C LYS A 4 -11.57 4.22 3.94
N ASP A 5 -12.54 5.14 3.83
CA ASP A 5 -13.60 5.05 2.83
C ASP A 5 -13.07 5.31 1.41
N ILE A 6 -12.14 6.23 1.26
CA ILE A 6 -11.48 6.53 -0.02
C ILE A 6 -10.70 5.30 -0.51
N LEU A 7 -9.86 4.73 0.36
CA LEU A 7 -9.10 3.52 0.08
C LEU A 7 -10.00 2.33 -0.26
N ARG A 8 -11.07 2.12 0.50
CA ARG A 8 -12.00 1.01 0.27
C ARG A 8 -12.75 1.15 -1.05
N ARG A 9 -13.24 2.34 -1.38
CA ARG A 9 -14.02 2.57 -2.62
C ARG A 9 -13.14 2.50 -3.87
N ASN A 10 -11.88 2.90 -3.77
CA ASN A 10 -10.95 2.92 -4.90
C ASN A 10 -9.94 1.77 -4.88
N LYS A 11 -10.17 0.73 -4.06
CA LYS A 11 -9.21 -0.36 -3.81
C LYS A 11 -8.68 -0.98 -5.11
N THR A 12 -9.56 -1.26 -6.07
CA THR A 12 -9.18 -1.84 -7.37
C THR A 12 -8.28 -0.90 -8.18
N SER A 13 -8.55 0.41 -8.16
CA SER A 13 -7.72 1.42 -8.80
C SER A 13 -6.34 1.47 -8.17
N PHE A 14 -6.26 1.54 -6.83
CA PHE A 14 -4.98 1.52 -6.12
C PHE A 14 -4.19 0.25 -6.40
N VAL A 15 -4.83 -0.92 -6.34
CA VAL A 15 -4.15 -2.19 -6.64
C VAL A 15 -3.58 -2.17 -8.05
N THR A 16 -4.38 -1.77 -9.05
CA THR A 16 -3.94 -1.73 -10.45
C THR A 16 -2.74 -0.81 -10.64
N THR A 17 -2.78 0.40 -10.09
CA THR A 17 -1.69 1.38 -10.18
C THR A 17 -0.44 0.89 -9.47
N LEU A 18 -0.57 0.45 -8.21
CA LEU A 18 0.56 0.07 -7.36
C LEU A 18 1.21 -1.26 -7.80
N CYS A 19 0.50 -2.10 -8.55
CA CYS A 19 1.06 -3.29 -9.19
C CYS A 19 2.17 -2.99 -10.19
N ALA A 20 2.24 -1.77 -10.75
CA ALA A 20 3.31 -1.39 -11.67
C ALA A 20 4.70 -1.54 -11.03
N ASP A 21 4.83 -1.22 -9.73
CA ASP A 21 6.02 -1.47 -8.94
C ASP A 21 5.68 -1.72 -7.45
N TYR A 22 5.26 -2.94 -7.16
CA TYR A 22 4.88 -3.31 -5.79
C TYR A 22 6.03 -3.20 -4.78
N LYS A 23 7.29 -3.29 -5.23
CA LYS A 23 8.46 -3.26 -4.34
C LYS A 23 8.69 -1.86 -3.81
N ILE A 24 8.56 -0.84 -4.67
CA ILE A 24 8.69 0.56 -4.28
C ILE A 24 7.65 0.90 -3.21
N ILE A 25 6.37 0.60 -3.46
CA ILE A 25 5.32 0.94 -2.50
C ILE A 25 5.46 0.15 -1.19
N LEU A 26 5.85 -1.11 -1.25
CA LEU A 26 6.08 -1.93 -0.05
C LEU A 26 7.24 -1.39 0.80
N ASN A 27 8.34 -0.99 0.16
CA ASN A 27 9.48 -0.37 0.84
C ASN A 27 9.07 0.96 1.48
N LYS A 28 8.34 1.82 0.74
CA LYS A 28 7.89 3.13 1.23
C LYS A 28 6.91 3.01 2.40
N ALA A 29 6.01 2.04 2.35
CA ALA A 29 5.11 1.75 3.48
C ALA A 29 5.89 1.33 4.74
N TYR A 30 6.99 0.59 4.57
CA TYR A 30 7.86 0.22 5.68
C TYR A 30 8.71 1.41 6.19
N GLU A 31 9.32 2.19 5.29
CA GLU A 31 10.09 3.40 5.63
C GLU A 31 9.27 4.40 6.46
N ASN A 32 7.99 4.57 6.10
CA ASN A 32 7.06 5.47 6.79
C ASN A 32 6.36 4.81 7.99
N LYS A 33 6.80 3.62 8.40
CA LYS A 33 6.27 2.89 9.57
C LYS A 33 4.77 2.60 9.51
N LEU A 34 4.19 2.54 8.30
CA LEU A 34 2.79 2.15 8.09
C LEU A 34 2.60 0.65 8.35
N ILE A 35 3.67 -0.12 8.12
CA ILE A 35 3.77 -1.54 8.44
C ILE A 35 5.02 -1.80 9.27
N THR A 36 4.97 -2.86 10.06
CA THR A 36 6.09 -3.34 10.87
C THR A 36 7.07 -4.17 10.04
N GLN A 37 8.29 -4.36 10.54
CA GLN A 37 9.29 -5.22 9.89
C GLN A 37 8.78 -6.66 9.66
N ARG A 38 7.99 -7.19 10.60
CA ARG A 38 7.39 -8.53 10.46
C ARG A 38 6.36 -8.56 9.33
N GLU A 39 5.51 -7.54 9.24
CA GLU A 39 4.53 -7.42 8.15
C GLU A 39 5.23 -7.24 6.81
N TYR A 40 6.26 -6.39 6.74
CA TYR A 40 7.09 -6.22 5.54
C TYR A 40 7.71 -7.54 5.08
N ASN A 41 8.34 -8.29 6.00
CA ASN A 41 8.92 -9.59 5.67
C ASN A 41 7.87 -10.59 5.18
N ASN A 42 6.69 -10.62 5.82
CA ASN A 42 5.60 -11.49 5.40
C ASN A 42 5.08 -11.12 4.01
N LEU A 43 4.84 -9.83 3.77
CA LEU A 43 4.38 -9.29 2.49
C LEU A 43 5.43 -9.53 1.39
N LYS A 44 6.72 -9.43 1.69
CA LYS A 44 7.81 -9.70 0.75
C LYS A 44 7.97 -11.20 0.44
N SER A 45 7.62 -12.07 1.39
CA SER A 45 7.85 -13.51 1.31
C SER A 45 6.60 -14.30 0.90
N ILE A 46 5.57 -13.65 0.34
CA ILE A 46 4.38 -14.34 -0.14
C ILE A 46 4.76 -15.20 -1.35
N ASN A 47 5.20 -16.42 -1.08
CA ASN A 47 5.56 -17.39 -2.10
C ASN A 47 4.29 -17.91 -2.76
N ARG A 48 4.24 -17.82 -4.10
CA ARG A 48 3.15 -18.24 -5.02
C ARG A 48 2.07 -17.20 -5.33
N GLU A 49 2.15 -15.99 -4.81
CA GLU A 49 1.31 -14.89 -5.29
C GLU A 49 1.98 -14.12 -6.43
N ASN A 50 1.15 -13.67 -7.38
CA ASN A 50 1.57 -12.71 -8.38
C ASN A 50 1.68 -11.33 -7.73
N VAL A 51 2.31 -10.38 -8.42
CA VAL A 51 2.48 -8.98 -7.98
C VAL A 51 1.20 -8.38 -7.38
N GLU A 52 0.04 -8.69 -7.95
CA GLU A 52 -1.26 -8.25 -7.46
C GLU A 52 -1.59 -8.70 -6.04
N GLY A 53 -1.30 -9.96 -5.69
CA GLY A 53 -1.56 -10.47 -4.34
C GLY A 53 -0.79 -9.72 -3.27
N HIS A 54 0.49 -9.40 -3.54
CA HIS A 54 1.31 -8.59 -2.65
C HIS A 54 0.71 -7.19 -2.39
N VAL A 55 0.20 -6.55 -3.44
CA VAL A 55 -0.39 -5.21 -3.34
C VAL A 55 -1.76 -5.26 -2.65
N VAL A 56 -2.60 -6.24 -2.97
CA VAL A 56 -3.89 -6.45 -2.30
C VAL A 56 -3.70 -6.63 -0.81
N GLU A 57 -2.76 -7.49 -0.40
CA GLU A 57 -2.50 -7.78 1.00
C GLU A 57 -1.92 -6.56 1.75
N LEU A 58 -1.08 -5.76 1.08
CA LEU A 58 -0.60 -4.48 1.62
C LEU A 58 -1.77 -3.51 1.89
N VAL A 59 -2.64 -3.30 0.90
CA VAL A 59 -3.78 -2.39 1.01
C VAL A 59 -4.76 -2.88 2.10
N ASP A 60 -5.01 -4.18 2.19
CA ASP A 60 -5.83 -4.77 3.25
C ASP A 60 -5.22 -4.59 4.64
N LYS A 61 -3.90 -4.74 4.78
CA LYS A 61 -3.21 -4.44 6.04
C LYS A 61 -3.42 -2.98 6.46
N ILE A 62 -3.28 -2.03 5.53
CA ILE A 62 -3.47 -0.60 5.81
C ILE A 62 -4.92 -0.31 6.25
N LEU A 63 -5.91 -0.87 5.55
CA LEU A 63 -7.33 -0.75 5.89
C LEU A 63 -7.65 -1.30 7.29
N ASN A 64 -6.98 -2.38 7.68
CA ASN A 64 -7.18 -3.04 8.97
C ASN A 64 -6.53 -2.30 10.15
N LYS A 65 -5.45 -1.56 9.92
CA LYS A 65 -4.76 -0.78 10.98
C LYS A 65 -5.56 0.43 11.47
N GLY A 66 -6.41 1.00 10.62
CA GLY A 66 -7.34 2.06 11.01
C GLY A 66 -7.20 3.34 10.19
N GLU A 67 -7.99 4.34 10.58
CA GLU A 67 -8.15 5.59 9.82
C GLU A 67 -6.85 6.39 9.72
N GLU A 68 -6.09 6.50 10.81
CA GLU A 68 -4.81 7.23 10.82
C GLU A 68 -3.80 6.64 9.82
N THR A 69 -3.65 5.31 9.81
CA THR A 69 -2.76 4.63 8.86
C THR A 69 -3.25 4.80 7.42
N CYS A 70 -4.57 4.80 7.20
CA CYS A 70 -5.14 5.09 5.88
C CYS A 70 -4.82 6.51 5.42
N GLN A 71 -4.90 7.50 6.31
CA GLN A 71 -4.55 8.90 6.00
C GLN A 71 -3.07 9.04 5.64
N LEU A 72 -2.18 8.46 6.46
CA LEU A 72 -0.74 8.49 6.19
C LEU A 72 -0.38 7.77 4.89
N PHE A 73 -1.04 6.66 4.58
CA PHE A 73 -0.84 5.97 3.31
C PHE A 73 -1.28 6.82 2.11
N LEU A 74 -2.45 7.46 2.16
CA LEU A 74 -2.89 8.36 1.09
C LEU A 74 -1.95 9.55 0.93
N ALA A 75 -1.45 10.12 2.04
CA ALA A 75 -0.46 11.20 1.99
C ALA A 75 0.86 10.72 1.35
N LEU A 76 1.31 9.51 1.67
CA LEU A 76 2.47 8.88 1.04
C LEU A 76 2.29 8.76 -0.48
N LEU A 77 1.09 8.34 -0.93
CA LEU A 77 0.80 8.22 -2.36
C LEU A 77 0.84 9.57 -3.10
N GLN A 78 0.63 10.67 -2.40
CA GLN A 78 0.66 12.02 -2.97
C GLN A 78 2.06 12.65 -2.97
N THR A 79 3.07 11.96 -2.47
CA THR A 79 4.45 12.47 -2.53
C THR A 79 4.99 12.44 -3.97
N ASP A 80 5.79 13.44 -4.32
CA ASP A 80 6.31 13.63 -5.69
C ASP A 80 7.01 12.37 -6.21
N GLU A 81 7.81 11.70 -5.38
CA GLU A 81 8.52 10.46 -5.73
C GLU A 81 7.56 9.32 -6.14
N ILE A 82 6.41 9.21 -5.47
CA ILE A 82 5.40 8.20 -5.80
C ILE A 82 4.62 8.62 -7.06
N GLN A 83 4.25 9.89 -7.18
CA GLN A 83 3.55 10.40 -8.37
C GLN A 83 4.40 10.31 -9.64
N GLU A 84 5.73 10.43 -9.54
CA GLU A 84 6.65 10.21 -10.66
C GLU A 84 6.75 8.73 -11.07
N THR A 85 6.62 7.83 -10.09
CA THR A 85 6.74 6.38 -10.30
C THR A 85 5.45 5.75 -10.83
N PHE A 86 4.29 6.28 -10.41
CA PHE A 86 2.98 5.71 -10.68
C PHE A 86 2.07 6.74 -11.37
N PRO A 87 1.71 6.54 -12.66
CA PRO A 87 0.86 7.46 -13.42
C PRO A 87 -0.62 7.43 -13.01
#